data_AF-A0A7Y1YK69-F1
#
_entry.id   AF-A0A7Y1YK69-F1
#
_cell.length_a   1.000
_cell.length_b   1.000
_cell.length_c   1.000
_cell.angle_alpha   90.00
_cell.angle_beta   90.00
_cell.angle_gamma   90.00
#
_symmetry.space_group_name_H-M   'P 1'
#
loop_
_entity.id
_entity.type
_entity.pdbx_description
1 polymer ?
#
loop_
_entity_poly.entity_id
_entity_poly.type
_entity_poly.pdbx_seq_one_letter_code
_entity_poly.pdbx_strand_id
1 'polypeptide(L)'
;SGLALLEWLVAVETSDAHFSFTPVGGWTRGEPRPGFDQQPVEATAMADACARAWRMTGDLRWRAGVEMAARWFLGANDIGVRIYDSETGGSGDGLTSSGVNENQGAESTLAALASLQQARAIEIGA
;
A
#
# COMPACT_ATOMS: atom_id res chain seq x y z
N SER A 1 0.22 -20.79 7.56
CA SER A 1 1.62 -20.44 7.21
C SER A 1 1.71 -18.93 7.01
N GLY A 2 2.90 -18.35 6.92
CA GLY A 2 3.06 -16.92 6.62
C GLY A 2 2.38 -16.50 5.30
N LEU A 3 2.48 -17.33 4.25
CA LEU A 3 1.81 -17.09 2.97
C LEU A 3 0.28 -17.07 3.09
N ALA A 4 -0.31 -18.00 3.85
CA ALA A 4 -1.76 -18.02 4.05
C ALA A 4 -2.28 -16.80 4.83
N LEU A 5 -1.49 -16.30 5.80
CA LEU A 5 -1.83 -15.07 6.51
C LEU A 5 -1.68 -13.84 5.62
N LEU A 6 -0.66 -13.79 4.77
CA LEU A 6 -0.49 -12.71 3.79
C LEU A 6 -1.61 -12.72 2.75
N GLU A 7 -2.02 -13.90 2.25
CA GLU A 7 -3.14 -14.04 1.33
C GLU A 7 -4.44 -13.49 1.94
N TRP A 8 -4.72 -13.89 3.18
CA TRP A 8 -5.85 -13.36 3.94
C TRP A 8 -5.76 -11.84 4.10
N LEU A 9 -4.59 -11.31 4.47
CA LEU A 9 -4.41 -9.88 4.69
C LEU A 9 -4.58 -9.07 3.40
N VAL A 10 -4.02 -9.53 2.27
CA VAL A 10 -4.24 -8.93 0.95
C VAL A 10 -5.74 -8.88 0.65
N ALA A 11 -6.47 -9.97 0.87
CA ALA A 11 -7.91 -10.00 0.64
C ALA A 11 -8.70 -9.05 1.55
N VAL A 12 -8.32 -8.93 2.83
CA VAL A 12 -8.97 -8.02 3.79
C VAL A 12 -8.72 -6.55 3.44
N GLU A 13 -7.49 -6.21 3.05
CA GLU A 13 -7.10 -4.84 2.74
C GLU A 13 -7.44 -4.43 1.31
N THR A 14 -8.03 -5.30 0.49
CA THR A 14 -8.42 -4.96 -0.88
C THR A 14 -9.87 -4.49 -0.93
N SER A 15 -10.10 -3.34 -1.56
CA SER A 15 -11.43 -2.89 -1.98
C SER A 15 -11.43 -2.77 -3.50
N ASP A 16 -12.21 -3.62 -4.17
CA ASP A 16 -12.27 -3.73 -5.63
C ASP A 16 -10.90 -3.92 -6.29
N ALA A 17 -10.29 -2.83 -6.78
CA ALA A 17 -9.05 -2.84 -7.56
C ALA A 17 -7.87 -2.12 -6.87
N HIS A 18 -8.03 -1.69 -5.61
CA HIS A 18 -7.00 -1.01 -4.84
C HIS A 18 -6.93 -1.51 -3.39
N PHE A 19 -5.84 -1.17 -2.70
CA PHE A 19 -5.79 -1.36 -1.25
C PHE A 19 -6.52 -0.24 -0.53
N SER A 20 -7.43 -0.62 0.37
CA SER A 20 -8.01 0.22 1.40
C SER A 20 -7.39 -0.24 2.71
N PHE A 21 -6.36 0.42 3.22
CA PHE A 21 -5.68 -0.09 4.41
C PHE A 21 -6.51 0.14 5.68
N THR A 22 -6.37 -0.75 6.66
CA THR A 22 -6.88 -0.53 8.01
C THR A 22 -6.26 0.76 8.58
N PRO A 23 -7.05 1.70 9.09
CA PRO A 23 -6.52 2.95 9.63
C PRO A 23 -5.80 2.73 10.96
N VAL A 24 -5.03 3.72 11.41
CA VAL A 24 -4.29 3.66 12.70
C VAL A 24 -5.20 3.39 13.91
N GLY A 25 -6.47 3.82 13.84
CA GLY A 25 -7.48 3.55 14.86
C GLY A 25 -7.95 2.09 14.93
N GLY A 26 -7.51 1.25 13.99
CA GLY A 26 -7.97 -0.12 13.83
C GLY A 26 -9.27 -0.23 13.05
N TRP A 27 -9.71 -1.47 12.86
CA TRP A 27 -11.01 -1.79 12.26
C TRP A 27 -11.56 -3.05 12.90
N THR A 28 -12.87 -3.06 13.15
CA THR A 28 -13.61 -4.21 13.66
C THR A 28 -14.62 -4.69 12.62
N ARG A 29 -14.85 -6.01 12.58
CA ARG A 29 -15.85 -6.59 11.68
C ARG A 29 -17.22 -5.95 11.88
N GLY A 30 -17.78 -5.43 10.78
CA GLY A 30 -19.08 -4.75 10.75
C GLY A 30 -18.96 -3.23 10.76
N GLU A 31 -17.78 -2.67 11.04
CA GLU A 31 -17.54 -1.25 10.83
C GLU A 31 -17.52 -0.91 9.33
N PRO A 32 -18.06 0.26 8.94
CA PRO A 32 -18.03 0.71 7.56
C PRO A 32 -16.61 0.78 6.99
N ARG A 33 -16.51 0.57 5.68
CA ARG A 33 -15.30 0.77 4.88
C ARG A 33 -15.60 1.81 3.79
N PRO A 34 -14.60 2.60 3.37
CA PRO A 34 -13.21 2.60 3.83
C PRO A 34 -13.04 3.19 5.23
N GLY A 35 -11.97 2.78 5.93
CA GLY A 35 -11.46 3.49 7.09
C GLY A 35 -10.47 4.57 6.66
N PHE A 36 -10.27 5.60 7.49
CA PHE A 36 -9.38 6.73 7.18
C PHE A 36 -8.40 6.99 8.31
N ASP A 37 -7.33 7.71 7.97
CA ASP A 37 -6.04 7.70 8.68
C ASP A 37 -5.24 6.42 8.37
N GLN A 38 -5.23 6.04 7.08
CA GLN A 38 -4.39 4.98 6.53
C GLN A 38 -2.97 5.51 6.35
N GLN A 39 -1.93 4.75 6.73
CA GLN A 39 -0.57 5.27 6.71
C GLN A 39 0.29 4.62 5.62
N PRO A 40 1.31 5.36 5.13
CA PRO A 40 2.32 4.83 4.21
C PRO A 40 2.97 3.51 4.66
N VAL A 41 3.14 3.31 5.97
CA VAL A 41 3.82 2.12 6.51
C VAL A 41 3.05 0.83 6.23
N GLU A 42 1.71 0.85 6.25
CA GLU A 42 0.91 -0.33 5.86
C GLU A 42 1.15 -0.69 4.39
N ALA A 43 1.15 0.31 3.51
CA ALA A 43 1.37 0.13 2.07
C ALA A 43 2.75 -0.46 1.78
N THR A 44 3.81 0.08 2.41
CA THR A 44 5.18 -0.42 2.21
C THR A 44 5.37 -1.80 2.81
N ALA A 45 4.81 -2.08 3.99
CA ALA A 45 4.87 -3.40 4.58
C ALA A 45 4.18 -4.44 3.69
N MET A 46 3.04 -4.09 3.08
CA MET A 46 2.32 -4.92 2.12
C MET A 46 3.16 -5.17 0.85
N ALA A 47 3.75 -4.13 0.27
CA ALA A 47 4.63 -4.24 -0.89
C ALA A 47 5.82 -5.17 -0.60
N ASP A 48 6.50 -5.00 0.53
CA ASP A 48 7.65 -5.82 0.91
C ASP A 48 7.28 -7.28 1.20
N ALA A 49 6.13 -7.52 1.83
CA ALA A 49 5.64 -8.86 2.09
C ALA A 49 5.28 -9.59 0.79
N CYS A 50 4.54 -8.93 -0.11
CA CYS A 50 4.19 -9.46 -1.42
C CYS A 50 5.44 -9.69 -2.28
N ALA A 51 6.40 -8.77 -2.30
CA ALA A 51 7.65 -8.93 -3.06
C ALA A 51 8.46 -10.14 -2.57
N ARG A 52 8.51 -10.37 -1.24
CA ARG A 52 9.15 -11.57 -0.68
C ARG A 52 8.39 -12.85 -1.06
N ALA A 53 7.06 -12.85 -0.97
CA ALA A 53 6.25 -14.00 -1.37
C ALA A 53 6.41 -14.33 -2.86
N TRP A 54 6.46 -13.32 -3.73
CA TRP A 54 6.79 -13.47 -5.15
C TRP A 54 8.14 -14.18 -5.34
N ARG A 55 9.21 -13.66 -4.73
CA ARG A 55 10.56 -14.24 -4.86
C ARG A 55 10.63 -15.70 -4.38
N MET A 56 9.82 -16.07 -3.39
CA MET A 56 9.79 -17.43 -2.84
C MET A 56 8.95 -18.41 -3.66
N THR A 57 7.89 -17.94 -4.32
CA THR A 57 6.85 -18.81 -4.87
C THR A 57 6.69 -18.72 -6.39
N GLY A 58 7.05 -17.58 -6.99
CA GLY A 58 6.77 -17.29 -8.40
C GLY A 58 5.27 -17.17 -8.73
N ASP A 59 4.38 -16.99 -7.74
CA ASP A 59 2.94 -16.80 -7.98
C ASP A 59 2.60 -15.33 -8.28
N LEU A 60 2.05 -15.08 -9.47
CA LEU A 60 1.77 -13.73 -9.99
C LEU A 60 0.80 -12.91 -9.12
N ARG A 61 0.00 -13.55 -8.25
CA ARG A 61 -0.86 -12.81 -7.31
C ARG A 61 -0.06 -11.88 -6.41
N TRP A 62 1.15 -12.28 -6.03
CA TRP A 62 2.01 -11.48 -5.18
C TRP A 62 2.59 -10.30 -5.93
N ARG A 63 2.90 -10.47 -7.22
CA ARG A 63 3.29 -9.36 -8.10
C ARG A 63 2.18 -8.30 -8.17
N ALA A 64 0.93 -8.72 -8.37
CA ALA A 64 -0.22 -7.82 -8.36
C ALA A 64 -0.36 -7.06 -7.03
N GLY A 65 -0.12 -7.73 -5.89
CA GLY A 65 -0.10 -7.09 -4.58
C GLY A 65 0.96 -5.99 -4.46
N VAL A 66 2.19 -6.21 -4.96
CA VAL A 66 3.21 -5.14 -4.96
C VAL A 66 2.78 -3.96 -5.82
N GLU A 67 2.24 -4.23 -7.01
CA GLU A 67 1.77 -3.20 -7.95
C GLU A 67 0.63 -2.37 -7.35
N MET A 68 -0.34 -3.01 -6.70
CA MET A 68 -1.44 -2.31 -6.00
C MET A 68 -0.94 -1.42 -4.86
N ALA A 69 0.00 -1.92 -4.05
CA ALA A 69 0.58 -1.14 -2.95
C ALA A 69 1.34 0.09 -3.45
N ALA A 70 2.11 -0.04 -4.52
CA ALA A 70 2.77 1.08 -5.16
C ALA A 70 1.76 2.08 -5.76
N ARG A 71 0.69 1.60 -6.40
CA ARG A 71 -0.36 2.45 -6.98
C ARG A 71 -1.17 3.20 -5.93
N TRP A 72 -1.25 2.71 -4.70
CA TRP A 72 -1.88 3.43 -3.59
C TRP A 72 -1.25 4.81 -3.36
N PHE A 73 0.09 4.88 -3.40
CA PHE A 73 0.83 6.15 -3.33
C PHE A 73 0.54 7.08 -4.51
N LEU A 74 0.19 6.51 -5.67
CA LEU A 74 -0.09 7.23 -6.92
C LEU A 74 -1.58 7.57 -7.11
N GLY A 75 -2.41 7.32 -6.09
CA GLY A 75 -3.83 7.69 -6.10
C GLY A 75 -4.81 6.56 -6.43
N ALA A 76 -4.36 5.32 -6.61
CA ALA A 76 -5.26 4.17 -6.57
C ALA A 76 -5.57 3.82 -5.11
N ASN A 77 -6.35 4.68 -4.46
CA ASN A 77 -6.77 4.59 -3.07
C ASN A 77 -8.21 5.09 -2.93
N ASP A 78 -8.74 5.05 -1.70
CA ASP A 78 -10.17 5.20 -1.44
C ASP A 78 -10.81 6.53 -1.85
N ILE A 79 -10.01 7.58 -2.04
CA ILE A 79 -10.50 8.89 -2.49
C ILE A 79 -9.78 9.42 -3.74
N GLY A 80 -8.93 8.60 -4.38
CA GLY A 80 -8.36 8.94 -5.68
C GLY A 80 -7.26 10.02 -5.64
N VAL A 81 -6.57 10.22 -4.51
CA VAL A 81 -5.59 11.32 -4.34
C VAL A 81 -4.17 10.80 -4.25
N ARG A 82 -3.21 11.49 -4.88
CA ARG A 82 -1.79 11.13 -4.80
C ARG A 82 -1.24 11.41 -3.41
N ILE A 83 -0.66 10.40 -2.76
CA ILE A 83 0.05 10.53 -1.49
C ILE A 83 1.51 10.91 -1.74
N TYR A 84 2.12 10.31 -2.76
CA TYR A 84 3.46 10.63 -3.24
C TYR A 84 3.42 11.70 -4.34
N ASP A 85 4.21 12.74 -4.17
CA ASP A 85 4.42 13.78 -5.17
C ASP A 85 5.74 13.54 -5.91
N SER A 86 5.64 13.21 -7.20
CA SER A 86 6.79 12.97 -8.07
C SER A 86 7.58 14.23 -8.43
N GLU A 87 6.98 15.42 -8.30
CA GLU A 87 7.67 16.69 -8.60
C GLU A 87 8.61 17.10 -7.47
N THR A 88 8.16 16.95 -6.22
CA THR A 88 8.95 17.27 -5.03
C THR A 88 9.74 16.08 -4.49
N GLY A 89 9.28 14.86 -4.79
CA GLY A 89 9.81 13.62 -4.23
C GLY A 89 9.33 13.32 -2.81
N GLY A 90 8.42 14.13 -2.26
CA GLY A 90 7.86 13.95 -0.92
C GLY A 90 6.62 13.05 -0.90
N SER A 91 6.26 12.55 0.28
CA SER A 91 5.04 11.77 0.49
C SER A 91 4.30 12.25 1.73
N GLY A 92 2.99 12.41 1.61
CA GLY A 92 2.12 12.67 2.76
C GLY A 92 2.10 11.51 3.75
N ASP A 93 1.82 11.80 5.01
CA ASP A 93 1.88 10.86 6.13
C ASP A 93 0.57 10.10 6.37
N GLY A 94 -0.44 10.30 5.53
CA GLY A 94 -1.65 9.52 5.63
C GLY A 94 -2.76 9.93 4.67
N LEU A 95 -3.72 9.02 4.50
CA LEU A 95 -4.94 9.24 3.75
C LEU A 95 -6.10 9.46 4.72
N THR A 96 -6.60 10.69 4.77
CA THR A 96 -7.77 11.09 5.56
C THR A 96 -9.02 11.14 4.68
N SER A 97 -10.21 11.19 5.27
CA SER A 97 -11.46 11.37 4.51
C SER A 97 -11.52 12.70 3.75
N SER A 98 -10.74 13.70 4.18
CA SER A 98 -10.65 15.03 3.59
C SER A 98 -9.54 15.18 2.55
N GLY A 99 -8.68 14.18 2.37
CA GLY A 99 -7.50 14.28 1.53
C GLY A 99 -6.24 13.76 2.20
N VAL A 100 -5.10 14.14 1.63
CA VAL A 100 -3.78 13.74 2.13
C VAL A 100 -3.41 14.54 3.37
N ASN A 101 -2.85 13.88 4.37
CA ASN A 101 -2.10 14.56 5.42
C ASN A 101 -0.78 15.08 4.83
N GLU A 102 -0.67 16.39 4.65
CA GLU A 102 0.47 17.04 3.99
C GLU A 102 1.78 17.00 4.78
N ASN A 103 1.80 16.40 5.98
CA ASN A 103 3.05 16.14 6.69
C ASN A 103 3.93 15.22 5.84
N GLN A 104 5.14 15.69 5.49
CA GLN A 104 6.09 14.95 4.65
C GLN A 104 7.29 14.48 5.47
N GLY A 105 7.03 13.59 6.43
CA GLY A 105 8.07 12.99 7.23
C GLY A 105 9.06 12.16 6.38
N ALA A 106 10.23 11.88 6.96
CA ALA A 106 11.20 10.99 6.32
C ALA A 106 10.63 9.57 6.15
N GLU A 107 9.83 9.10 7.11
CA GLU A 107 9.20 7.78 7.08
C GLU A 107 8.28 7.63 5.87
N SER A 108 7.29 8.51 5.70
CA SER A 108 6.34 8.47 4.60
C SER A 108 7.04 8.53 3.23
N THR A 109 8.08 9.35 3.12
CA THR A 109 8.88 9.47 1.90
C THR A 109 9.65 8.18 1.60
N LEU A 110 10.31 7.59 2.60
CA LEU A 110 11.00 6.31 2.44
C LEU A 110 10.02 5.17 2.12
N ALA A 111 8.84 5.18 2.74
CA ALA A 111 7.77 4.23 2.50
C ALA A 111 7.32 4.26 1.02
N ALA A 112 7.03 5.44 0.48
CA ALA A 112 6.68 5.61 -0.93
C ALA A 112 7.80 5.13 -1.86
N LEU A 113 9.04 5.60 -1.64
CA LEU A 113 10.18 5.24 -2.48
C LEU A 113 10.46 3.73 -2.47
N ALA A 114 10.42 3.08 -1.30
CA ALA A 114 10.62 1.64 -1.18
C ALA A 114 9.55 0.85 -1.94
N SER A 115 8.27 1.24 -1.82
CA SER A 115 7.17 0.58 -2.53
C SER A 115 7.31 0.71 -4.05
N LEU A 116 7.63 1.91 -4.54
CA LEU A 116 7.86 2.17 -5.97
C LEU A 116 9.09 1.40 -6.49
N GLN A 117 10.15 1.26 -5.68
CA GLN A 117 11.32 0.47 -6.02
C GLN A 117 11.01 -1.04 -6.08
N GLN A 118 10.20 -1.57 -5.17
CA GLN A 118 9.76 -2.97 -5.24
C GLN A 118 8.97 -3.22 -6.52
N ALA A 119 8.02 -2.35 -6.86
CA ALA A 119 7.23 -2.46 -8.09
C ALA A 119 8.12 -2.42 -9.35
N ARG A 120 9.11 -1.51 -9.38
CA ARG A 120 10.08 -1.47 -10.48
C ARG A 120 10.95 -2.73 -10.55
N ALA A 121 11.38 -3.27 -9.40
CA ALA A 121 12.26 -4.43 -9.36
C ALA A 121 11.58 -5.70 -9.88
N ILE A 122 10.29 -5.90 -9.57
CA ILE A 122 9.52 -7.06 -10.05
C ILE A 122 9.14 -6.95 -11.53
N GLU A 123 9.02 -5.74 -12.09
CA GLU A 123 8.82 -5.54 -13.53
C GLU A 123 10.05 -5.93 -14.35
N ILE A 124 11.25 -5.59 -13.87
CA ILE A 124 12.52 -5.87 -14.57
C ILE A 124 12.91 -7.36 -14.48
N GLY A 125 12.45 -8.06 -13.44
CA GLY A 125 12.75 -9.48 -13.20
C GLY A 125 11.76 -10.47 -13.82
N ALA A 126 10.79 -10.02 -14.61
CA ALA A 126 9.78 -10.84 -15.29
C ALA A 126 10.11 -11.04 -16.77
#